data_AF-A0LJW1-F1
#
_entry.id   AF-A0LJW1-F1
#
_cell.length_a   1.000
_cell.length_b   1.000
_cell.length_c   1.000
_cell.angle_alpha   90.00
_cell.angle_beta   90.00
_cell.angle_gamma   90.00
#
_symmetry.space_group_name_H-M   'P 1'
#
loop_
_entity.id
_entity.type
_entity.pdbx_description
1 polymer ?
#
loop_
_entity_poly.entity_id
_entity_poly.type
_entity_poly.pdbx_seq_one_letter_code
_entity_poly.pdbx_strand_id
1 'polypeptide(L)'
;MDHLSSSQMNLYFQCSLKYKLQYVDGLPKLFKASGLVFGSAVHFAISWFHKNQMAGRQVTLEKLHSIFTADWYGQKVESEIRYREGETEASQILLGKEILSLYYH
;
A
#
# COMPACT_ATOMS: atom_id res chain seq x y z
N MET A 1 -26.64 -1.85 -3.11
CA MET A 1 -26.16 -2.93 -2.23
C MET A 1 -25.18 -2.31 -1.27
N ASP A 2 -25.41 -2.47 0.02
CA ASP A 2 -24.41 -2.10 1.02
C ASP A 2 -23.16 -2.96 0.78
N HIS A 3 -22.01 -2.30 0.62
CA HIS A 3 -20.75 -2.97 0.32
C HIS A 3 -20.27 -3.74 1.55
N LEU A 4 -20.30 -5.07 1.50
CA LEU A 4 -19.72 -5.93 2.54
C LEU A 4 -18.21 -6.15 2.29
N SER A 5 -17.38 -5.73 3.24
CA SER A 5 -15.93 -5.94 3.19
C SER A 5 -15.50 -7.12 4.09
N SER A 6 -14.77 -8.08 3.53
CA SER A 6 -14.25 -9.23 4.29
C SER A 6 -13.35 -8.82 5.45
N SER A 7 -12.52 -7.79 5.26
CA SER A 7 -11.65 -7.25 6.33
C SER A 7 -12.43 -6.56 7.43
N GLN A 8 -13.55 -5.90 7.10
CA GLN A 8 -14.47 -5.31 8.07
C GLN A 8 -15.19 -6.37 8.90
N MET A 9 -15.70 -7.44 8.26
CA MET A 9 -16.34 -8.55 8.96
C MET A 9 -15.35 -9.23 9.92
N ASN A 10 -14.13 -9.54 9.44
CA ASN A 10 -13.09 -10.13 10.26
C ASN A 10 -12.74 -9.23 11.46
N LEU A 11 -12.67 -7.92 11.26
CA LEU A 11 -12.44 -6.98 12.36
C LEU A 11 -13.56 -7.02 13.39
N TYR A 12 -14.82 -7.06 12.94
CA TYR A 12 -15.99 -7.15 13.83
C TYR A 12 -15.96 -8.44 14.65
N PHE A 13 -15.69 -9.59 14.01
CA PHE A 13 -15.57 -10.88 14.69
C PHE A 13 -14.40 -10.93 15.68
N GLN A 14 -13.29 -10.25 15.40
CA GLN A 14 -12.16 -10.14 16.32
C GLN A 14 -12.44 -9.20 17.49
N CYS A 15 -13.03 -8.03 17.22
CA CYS A 15 -13.32 -7.02 18.22
C CYS A 15 -14.37 -6.02 17.70
N SER A 16 -15.63 -6.20 18.11
CA SER A 16 -16.75 -5.34 17.72
C SER A 16 -16.57 -3.88 18.14
N LEU A 17 -15.94 -3.61 19.30
CA LEU A 17 -15.61 -2.25 19.74
C LEU A 17 -14.62 -1.58 18.78
N LYS A 18 -13.57 -2.29 18.35
CA LYS A 18 -12.60 -1.76 17.39
C LYS A 18 -13.25 -1.49 16.02
N TYR A 19 -14.16 -2.35 15.58
CA TYR A 19 -14.97 -2.10 14.39
C TYR A 19 -15.78 -0.82 14.53
N LYS A 20 -16.51 -0.63 15.64
CA LYS A 20 -17.29 0.58 15.88
C LYS A 20 -16.41 1.83 15.81
N LEU A 21 -15.33 1.87 16.59
CA LEU A 21 -14.43 3.03 16.64
C LEU A 21 -13.84 3.37 15.26
N GLN A 22 -13.52 2.36 14.45
CA GLN A 22 -12.88 2.56 13.15
C GLN A 22 -13.86 2.88 12.02
N TYR A 23 -15.03 2.22 11.97
CA TYR A 23 -15.93 2.26 10.82
C TYR A 23 -17.28 2.93 11.08
N VAL A 24 -17.73 3.00 12.34
CA VAL A 24 -18.97 3.70 12.73
C VAL A 24 -18.64 5.10 13.21
N ASP A 25 -17.73 5.21 14.19
CA ASP A 25 -17.35 6.49 14.79
C ASP A 25 -16.28 7.22 13.96
N GLY A 26 -15.61 6.50 13.04
CA GLY A 26 -14.69 7.08 12.05
C GLY A 26 -13.43 7.73 12.64
N LEU A 27 -12.92 7.21 13.77
CA LEU A 27 -11.76 7.82 14.42
C LEU A 27 -10.52 7.79 13.51
N PRO A 28 -9.74 8.89 13.45
CA PRO A 28 -8.57 8.97 12.59
C PRO A 28 -7.46 8.01 13.08
N LYS A 29 -6.74 7.42 12.13
CA LYS A 29 -5.52 6.67 12.44
C LYS A 29 -4.36 7.64 12.62
N LEU A 30 -3.67 7.55 13.76
CA LEU A 30 -2.55 8.43 14.08
C LEU A 30 -1.34 8.20 13.17
N PHE A 31 -1.15 6.96 12.71
CA PHE A 31 -0.03 6.58 11.85
C PHE A 31 -0.43 5.40 10.97
N LYS A 32 0.31 5.20 9.87
CA LYS A 32 0.31 3.98 9.08
C LYS A 32 1.60 3.20 9.37
N ALA A 33 1.50 1.90 9.56
CA ALA A 33 2.69 1.05 9.67
C ALA A 33 3.41 1.00 8.31
N SER A 34 4.73 1.10 8.31
CA SER A 34 5.61 0.98 7.14
C SER A 34 5.21 -0.17 6.20
N GLY A 35 4.98 -1.36 6.74
CA GLY A 35 4.58 -2.54 5.96
C GLY A 35 3.24 -2.39 5.22
N LEU A 36 2.30 -1.59 5.73
CA LEU A 36 1.04 -1.31 5.02
C LEU A 36 1.26 -0.35 3.86
N VAL A 37 2.08 0.68 4.07
CA VAL A 37 2.44 1.64 3.00
C VAL A 37 3.21 0.92 1.90
N PHE A 38 4.18 0.10 2.30
CA PHE A 38 4.98 -0.75 1.42
C PHE A 38 4.10 -1.63 0.53
N GLY A 39 3.25 -2.47 1.13
CA GLY A 39 2.40 -3.40 0.38
C GLY A 39 1.43 -2.67 -0.54
N SER A 40 0.85 -1.56 -0.08
CA SER A 40 -0.03 -0.72 -0.89
C SER A 40 0.69 -0.16 -2.11
N ALA A 41 1.89 0.40 -1.94
CA ALA A 41 2.65 0.98 -3.04
C ALA A 41 3.12 -0.06 -4.06
N VAL A 42 3.53 -1.26 -3.60
CA VAL A 42 3.87 -2.38 -4.50
C VAL A 42 2.64 -2.83 -5.30
N HIS A 43 1.49 -3.05 -4.65
CA HIS A 43 0.26 -3.43 -5.33
C HIS A 43 -0.22 -2.35 -6.33
N PHE A 44 -0.07 -1.07 -5.97
CA PHE A 44 -0.39 0.03 -6.87
C PHE A 44 0.48 0.00 -8.13
N ALA A 45 1.79 -0.15 -7.96
CA ALA A 45 2.75 -0.22 -9.05
C ALA A 45 2.48 -1.41 -10.00
N ILE A 46 2.20 -2.59 -9.45
CA ILE A 46 1.84 -3.79 -10.24
C ILE A 46 0.50 -3.60 -10.97
N SER A 47 -0.51 -3.02 -10.30
CA SER A 47 -1.79 -2.72 -10.94
C SER A 47 -1.61 -1.75 -12.11
N TRP A 48 -0.81 -0.69 -11.91
CA TRP A 48 -0.49 0.27 -12.96
C TRP A 48 0.27 -0.37 -14.11
N PHE A 49 1.25 -1.23 -13.83
CA PHE A 49 2.02 -1.98 -14.82
C PHE A 49 1.10 -2.78 -15.76
N HIS A 50 0.25 -3.65 -15.18
CA HIS A 50 -0.64 -4.51 -15.97
C HIS A 50 -1.70 -3.72 -16.74
N LYS A 51 -2.25 -2.65 -16.17
CA LYS A 51 -3.18 -1.77 -16.90
C LYS A 51 -2.53 -1.16 -18.14
N ASN A 52 -1.25 -0.80 -18.09
CA ASN A 52 -0.54 -0.26 -19.25
C ASN A 52 -0.20 -1.35 -20.27
N GLN A 53 0.23 -2.53 -19.83
CA GLN A 53 0.46 -3.67 -20.73
C GLN A 53 -0.82 -4.08 -21.47
N MET A 54 -1.94 -4.18 -20.76
CA MET A 54 -3.26 -4.48 -21.35
C MET A 54 -3.72 -3.40 -22.33
N ALA A 55 -3.25 -2.16 -22.18
CA ALA A 55 -3.50 -1.06 -23.11
C ALA A 55 -2.50 -1.01 -24.27
N GLY A 56 -1.64 -2.02 -24.43
CA GLY A 56 -0.62 -2.09 -25.49
C GLY A 56 0.54 -1.11 -25.33
N ARG A 57 0.75 -0.56 -24.12
CA ARG A 57 1.83 0.39 -23.85
C ARG A 57 3.05 -0.33 -23.30
N GLN A 58 4.22 0.00 -23.85
CA GLN A 58 5.47 -0.44 -23.27
C GLN A 58 5.72 0.29 -21.94
N VAL A 59 5.98 -0.48 -20.89
CA VAL A 59 6.41 0.04 -19.60
C VAL A 59 7.88 -0.31 -19.43
N THR A 60 8.70 0.63 -18.94
CA THR A 60 10.10 0.35 -18.58
C THR A 60 10.21 0.07 -17.08
N LEU A 61 11.27 -0.64 -16.68
CA LEU A 61 11.54 -0.93 -15.27
C LEU A 61 11.73 0.36 -14.45
N GLU A 62 12.41 1.36 -15.01
CA GLU A 62 12.61 2.66 -14.36
C GLU A 62 11.26 3.34 -14.11
N LYS A 63 10.33 3.24 -15.07
CA LYS A 63 9.00 3.80 -14.91
C LYS A 63 8.22 3.07 -13.82
N LEU A 64 8.29 1.74 -13.78
CA LEU A 64 7.67 0.95 -12.72
C LEU A 64 8.18 1.35 -11.32
N HIS A 65 9.50 1.48 -11.17
CA HIS A 65 10.13 1.96 -9.94
C HIS A 65 9.67 3.39 -9.57
N SER A 66 9.54 4.28 -10.56
CA SER A 66 9.08 5.65 -10.33
C SER A 66 7.65 5.69 -9.81
N ILE A 67 6.76 4.83 -10.32
CA ILE A 67 5.35 4.77 -9.92
C ILE A 67 5.23 4.23 -8.48
N PHE A 68 5.97 3.18 -8.16
CA PHE A 68 6.07 2.69 -6.78
C PHE A 68 6.53 3.79 -5.81
N THR A 69 7.60 4.50 -6.18
CA THR A 69 8.21 5.52 -5.32
C THR A 69 7.28 6.72 -5.16
N ALA A 70 6.58 7.13 -6.23
CA ALA A 70 5.59 8.19 -6.19
C ALA A 70 4.40 7.85 -5.26
N ASP A 71 3.87 6.62 -5.33
CA ASP A 71 2.78 6.19 -4.45
C ASP A 71 3.21 6.12 -2.99
N TRP A 72 4.41 5.60 -2.71
CA TRP A 72 4.99 5.62 -1.35
C TRP A 72 5.03 7.05 -0.77
N TYR A 73 5.59 8.01 -1.52
CA TYR A 73 5.70 9.38 -1.03
C TYR A 73 4.35 10.09 -0.96
N GLY A 74 3.41 9.76 -1.84
CA GLY A 74 2.02 10.22 -1.73
C GLY A 74 1.39 9.79 -0.41
N GLN A 75 1.49 8.51 -0.07
CA GLN A 75 0.98 7.97 1.20
C GLN A 75 1.70 8.57 2.43
N LYS A 76 2.99 8.88 2.33
CA LYS A 76 3.76 9.55 3.39
C LYS A 76 3.26 10.96 3.68
N VAL A 77 2.83 11.69 2.65
CA VAL A 77 2.25 13.03 2.82
C VAL A 77 0.89 12.96 3.53
N GLU A 78 0.10 11.91 3.25
CA GLU A 78 -1.23 11.73 3.86
C GLU A 78 -1.20 11.33 5.33
N SER A 79 -0.14 10.66 5.80
CA SER A 79 -0.11 10.08 7.14
C SER A 79 1.31 9.85 7.63
N GLU A 80 1.54 10.02 8.93
CA GLU A 80 2.79 9.64 9.56
C GLU A 80 3.07 8.14 9.36
N ILE A 81 4.27 7.81 8.88
CA ILE A 81 4.71 6.43 8.70
C ILE A 81 5.51 6.01 9.93
N ARG A 82 5.03 4.95 10.61
CA ARG A 82 5.75 4.29 11.70
C ARG A 82 6.50 3.08 11.19
N TYR A 83 7.82 3.12 11.32
CA TYR A 83 8.72 2.04 10.95
C TYR A 83 8.83 0.99 12.06
N ARG A 84 9.01 -0.27 11.70
CA ARG A 84 9.38 -1.32 12.67
C ARG A 84 10.85 -1.17 13.05
N GLU A 85 11.25 -1.82 14.14
CA GLU A 85 12.65 -1.88 14.54
C GLU A 85 13.51 -2.45 13.41
N GLY A 86 14.62 -1.76 13.10
CA GLY A 86 15.52 -2.10 11.99
C GLY A 86 15.06 -1.63 10.59
N GLU A 87 13.85 -1.12 10.44
CA GLU A 87 13.38 -0.58 9.16
C GLU A 87 13.68 0.93 9.04
N THR A 88 14.06 1.33 7.83
CA THR A 88 14.18 2.73 7.41
C THR A 88 13.41 2.96 6.11
N GLU A 89 13.06 4.22 5.82
CA GLU A 89 12.48 4.58 4.51
C GLU A 89 13.33 4.05 3.35
N ALA A 90 14.65 4.28 3.42
CA ALA A 90 15.59 3.84 2.39
C ALA A 90 15.56 2.32 2.19
N SER A 91 15.54 1.55 3.29
CA SER A 91 15.47 0.08 3.20
C SER A 91 14.16 -0.41 2.56
N GLN A 92 13.03 0.25 2.86
CA GLN A 92 11.72 -0.12 2.30
C GLN A 92 11.63 0.24 0.81
N ILE A 93 12.16 1.41 0.42
CA ILE A 93 12.23 1.81 -0.98
C ILE A 93 13.13 0.88 -1.80
N LEU A 94 14.30 0.51 -1.26
CA LEU A 94 15.21 -0.42 -1.91
C LEU A 94 14.55 -1.79 -2.11
N LEU A 95 14.00 -2.36 -1.05
CA LEU A 95 13.31 -3.66 -1.10
C LEU A 95 12.16 -3.66 -2.12
N GLY A 96 11.39 -2.58 -2.20
CA GLY A 96 10.29 -2.47 -3.15
C GLY A 96 10.77 -2.47 -4.60
N LYS A 97 11.87 -1.77 -4.90
CA LYS A 97 12.50 -1.79 -6.23
C LYS A 97 13.10 -3.16 -6.57
N GLU A 98 13.73 -3.83 -5.62
CA GLU A 98 14.27 -5.19 -5.82
C GLU A 98 13.15 -6.18 -6.17
N ILE A 99 12.05 -6.17 -5.42
CA ILE A 99 10.88 -7.03 -5.69
C ILE A 99 10.26 -6.72 -7.05
N LEU A 100 10.11 -5.43 -7.41
CA LEU A 100 9.55 -5.04 -8.71
C LEU A 100 10.49 -5.39 -9.87
N SER A 101 11.80 -5.37 -9.66
CA SER A 101 12.78 -5.83 -10.64
C SER A 101 12.67 -7.32 -10.91
N LEU A 102 12.45 -8.13 -9.86
CA LEU A 102 12.19 -9.57 -9.98
C LEU A 102 10.83 -9.87 -10.63
N TYR A 103 9.88 -8.95 -10.52
CA TYR A 103 8.54 -9.10 -11.12
C TYR A 103 8.50 -8.70 -12.60
N TYR A 104 9.40 -7.81 -13.02
CA TYR A 104 9.37 -7.18 -14.34
C TYR A 104 9.84 -8.14 -15.44
N HIS A 105 8.88 -8.77 -16.12
CA HIS A 105 9.05 -9.64 -17.28
C HIS A 105 7.93 -9.41 -18.31
#